data_AF-A0A1R2C5D7-F1
#
_entry.id   AF-A0A1R2C5D7-F1
#
_cell.length_a   1.000
_cell.length_b   1.000
_cell.length_c   1.000
_cell.angle_alpha   90.00
_cell.angle_beta   90.00
_cell.angle_gamma   90.00
#
_symmetry.space_group_name_H-M   'P 1'
#
loop_
_entity.id
_entity.type
_entity.pdbx_description
1 polymer ?
#
loop_
_entity_poly.entity_id
_entity_poly.type
_entity_poly.pdbx_seq_one_letter_code
_entity_poly.pdbx_strand_id
1 'polypeptide(L)'
;MEKSQEPVYNVLQIEYIKKTTKIVRTIKSLKIFTLLSFLAIIASNVIILVEVSKEVQHSYYLENVVFLGKVNYCLSYIGFLARSLHLSKVFNQELPFQPEDLSYYSSQLPELHDFLLKGTDWSYWKSSFVVEKNVLPVYQSLLNPKIEWNNLADLLSDTYINVISSQVNRFLNNISNETLFPLIYNSLHISMNYLQNSFTSLILSEKARLSSLSTNFYYFFLVGVCLIAIFGLLSFIVICPLHKYLSEIWNELYKTTVLHSFAIRTKVNNRVEKFFHIDEYFMLDDLDIVKKTHFSHLWHYTARLFILVGLGLGLYFISMFVFYSSIEEYMKSKIDLADAMNVRRARISQRTMFAIEIFADYNGYGFGDMYGANIFPDSETSFNQLIIIIANSRRNLFKFSTQKILTNSVWTETYDIIPSENETLHYGIISGTFEMKIEAQYLSKVYKNCNFTCFQKIYKESKILMTYFISSLQRVDSSPNYYIVSMFKSLVIFTILSLFILLLLVVCYIFPYLSNEQKMVQHIQKILTEILIDRRTFNTRFSSARFSEENLLMIEELHVFQK
;
A
#
# COMPACT_ATOMS: atom_id res chain seq x y z
N MET A 1 -69.78 47.00 -10.38
CA MET A 1 -69.33 45.65 -10.82
C MET A 1 -67.81 45.57 -10.68
N GLU A 2 -67.34 45.19 -9.49
CA GLU A 2 -65.94 44.83 -9.25
C GLU A 2 -65.66 43.46 -9.88
N LYS A 3 -65.01 43.44 -11.05
CA LYS A 3 -64.44 42.21 -11.59
C LYS A 3 -63.03 42.02 -11.03
N SER A 4 -62.96 41.13 -10.04
CA SER A 4 -61.84 40.26 -9.66
C SER A 4 -60.45 40.58 -10.27
N GLN A 5 -59.68 41.43 -9.59
CA GLN A 5 -58.23 41.52 -9.77
C GLN A 5 -57.43 40.63 -8.77
N GLU A 6 -58.10 39.69 -8.08
CA GLU A 6 -57.45 38.65 -7.26
C GLU A 6 -56.61 37.61 -8.05
N PRO A 7 -56.94 37.19 -9.29
CA PRO A 7 -56.22 36.06 -9.90
C PRO A 7 -54.79 36.44 -10.31
N VAL A 8 -54.53 37.69 -10.71
CA VAL A 8 -53.21 38.15 -11.16
C VAL A 8 -52.21 38.30 -9.99
N TYR A 9 -52.70 38.65 -8.79
CA TYR A 9 -51.90 38.74 -7.56
C TYR A 9 -51.37 37.37 -7.13
N ASN A 10 -52.25 36.36 -7.13
CA ASN A 10 -51.86 34.98 -6.88
C ASN A 10 -50.84 34.51 -7.93
N VAL A 11 -51.05 34.79 -9.21
CA VAL A 11 -50.18 34.29 -10.28
C VAL A 11 -48.73 34.79 -10.18
N LEU A 12 -48.50 36.09 -9.92
CA LEU A 12 -47.15 36.66 -9.82
C LEU A 12 -46.42 36.23 -8.53
N GLN A 13 -47.10 36.22 -7.37
CA GLN A 13 -46.50 35.68 -6.14
C GLN A 13 -46.16 34.20 -6.28
N ILE A 14 -47.06 33.41 -6.89
CA ILE A 14 -46.83 32.00 -7.17
C ILE A 14 -45.62 31.82 -8.11
N GLU A 15 -45.42 32.70 -9.09
CA GLU A 15 -44.30 32.62 -10.03
C GLU A 15 -42.94 32.90 -9.36
N TYR A 16 -42.82 33.93 -8.53
CA TYR A 16 -41.60 34.23 -7.77
C TYR A 16 -41.28 33.18 -6.69
N ILE A 17 -42.31 32.66 -6.02
CA ILE A 17 -42.17 31.53 -5.08
C ILE A 17 -41.65 30.29 -5.82
N LYS A 18 -42.18 30.00 -7.02
CA LYS A 18 -41.71 28.88 -7.87
C LYS A 18 -40.24 29.06 -8.29
N LYS A 19 -39.83 30.24 -8.77
CA LYS A 19 -38.43 30.53 -9.15
C LYS A 19 -37.46 30.38 -7.97
N THR A 20 -37.83 30.92 -6.81
CA THR A 20 -37.00 30.82 -5.59
C THR A 20 -36.89 29.39 -5.08
N THR A 21 -38.00 28.65 -5.07
CA THR A 21 -38.03 27.23 -4.69
C THR A 21 -37.12 26.40 -5.60
N LYS A 22 -37.07 26.72 -6.89
CA LYS A 22 -36.17 26.08 -7.86
C LYS A 22 -34.70 26.30 -7.52
N ILE A 23 -34.30 27.54 -7.21
CA ILE A 23 -32.93 27.88 -6.78
C ILE A 23 -32.54 27.15 -5.50
N VAL A 24 -33.41 27.18 -4.48
CA VAL A 24 -33.16 26.47 -3.22
C VAL A 24 -32.99 24.96 -3.46
N ARG A 25 -33.80 24.37 -4.35
CA ARG A 25 -33.67 22.96 -4.74
C ARG A 25 -32.33 22.69 -5.45
N THR A 26 -31.89 23.55 -6.36
CA THR A 26 -30.60 23.42 -7.05
C THR A 26 -29.41 23.56 -6.10
N ILE A 27 -29.46 24.49 -5.13
CA ILE A 27 -28.43 24.61 -4.07
C ILE A 27 -28.39 23.34 -3.21
N LYS A 28 -29.54 22.77 -2.84
CA LYS A 28 -29.60 21.49 -2.12
C LYS A 28 -28.98 20.35 -2.94
N SER A 29 -29.28 20.26 -4.23
CA SER A 29 -28.66 19.28 -5.12
C SER A 29 -27.14 19.44 -5.18
N LEU A 30 -26.62 20.66 -5.25
CA LEU A 30 -25.18 20.93 -5.23
C LEU A 30 -24.52 20.46 -3.91
N LYS A 31 -25.16 20.70 -2.76
CA LYS A 31 -24.71 20.19 -1.46
C LYS A 31 -24.65 18.65 -1.46
N ILE A 32 -25.68 17.99 -1.99
CA ILE A 32 -25.76 16.53 -2.09
C ILE A 32 -24.63 15.99 -2.97
N PHE A 33 -24.41 16.54 -4.17
CA PHE A 33 -23.34 16.09 -5.06
C PHE A 33 -21.94 16.31 -4.47
N THR A 34 -21.73 17.43 -3.76
CA THR A 34 -20.48 17.69 -3.03
C THR A 34 -20.24 16.64 -1.95
N LEU A 35 -21.29 16.27 -1.19
CA LEU A 35 -21.20 15.26 -0.14
C LEU A 35 -20.97 13.85 -0.72
N LEU A 36 -21.62 13.50 -1.84
CA LEU A 36 -21.39 12.24 -2.55
C LEU A 36 -19.96 12.14 -3.09
N SER A 37 -19.41 13.24 -3.63
CA SER A 37 -18.01 13.29 -4.07
C SER A 37 -17.05 13.02 -2.90
N PHE A 38 -17.30 13.64 -1.75
CA PHE A 38 -16.50 13.41 -0.54
C PHE A 38 -16.60 11.97 -0.03
N LEU A 39 -17.81 11.38 -0.01
CA LEU A 39 -18.01 9.98 0.37
C LEU A 39 -17.31 9.01 -0.59
N ALA A 40 -17.29 9.30 -1.89
CA ALA A 40 -16.57 8.50 -2.88
C ALA A 40 -15.06 8.49 -2.62
N ILE A 41 -14.48 9.64 -2.23
CA ILE A 41 -13.07 9.75 -1.83
C ILE A 41 -12.79 8.92 -0.58
N ILE A 42 -13.66 8.96 0.43
CA ILE A 42 -13.51 8.14 1.64
C ILE A 42 -13.53 6.65 1.27
N ALA A 43 -14.54 6.22 0.54
CA ALA A 43 -14.71 4.81 0.17
C ALA A 43 -13.52 4.28 -0.63
N SER A 44 -13.01 5.04 -1.60
CA SER A 44 -11.84 4.63 -2.39
C SER A 44 -10.58 4.50 -1.54
N ASN A 45 -10.32 5.45 -0.64
CA ASN A 45 -9.17 5.41 0.26
C ASN A 45 -9.26 4.22 1.25
N VAL A 46 -10.45 3.92 1.77
CA VAL A 46 -10.66 2.78 2.68
C VAL A 46 -10.40 1.45 1.96
N ILE A 47 -10.93 1.28 0.75
CA ILE A 47 -10.72 0.05 -0.04
C ILE A 47 -9.23 -0.18 -0.28
N ILE A 48 -8.50 0.84 -0.73
CA ILE A 48 -7.07 0.72 -0.99
C ILE A 48 -6.31 0.42 0.31
N LEU A 49 -6.63 1.11 1.40
CA LEU A 49 -5.99 0.89 2.69
C LEU A 49 -6.20 -0.53 3.23
N VAL A 50 -7.39 -1.10 3.04
CA VAL A 50 -7.68 -2.50 3.40
C VAL A 50 -6.83 -3.48 2.57
N GLU A 51 -6.78 -3.30 1.25
CA GLU A 51 -5.97 -4.16 0.38
C GLU A 51 -4.47 -4.07 0.71
N VAL A 52 -3.96 -2.87 0.97
CA VAL A 52 -2.57 -2.65 1.38
C VAL A 52 -2.32 -3.27 2.74
N SER A 53 -3.26 -3.14 3.68
CA SER A 53 -3.13 -3.74 5.01
C SER A 53 -2.99 -5.26 4.95
N LYS A 54 -3.79 -5.93 4.11
CA LYS A 54 -3.70 -7.39 3.92
C LYS A 54 -2.32 -7.80 3.39
N GLU A 55 -1.82 -7.08 2.40
CA GLU A 55 -0.52 -7.38 1.78
C GLU A 55 0.66 -7.02 2.68
N VAL A 56 0.55 -5.96 3.48
CA VAL A 56 1.52 -5.61 4.53
C VAL A 56 1.54 -6.69 5.61
N GLN A 57 0.39 -7.21 6.04
CA GLN A 57 0.32 -8.30 7.01
C GLN A 57 0.92 -9.61 6.46
N HIS A 58 0.57 -9.98 5.23
CA HIS A 58 1.18 -11.14 4.55
C HIS A 58 2.70 -10.97 4.43
N SER A 59 3.14 -9.81 3.95
CA SER A 59 4.57 -9.49 3.81
C SER A 59 5.30 -9.39 5.14
N TYR A 60 4.64 -9.00 6.23
CA TYR A 60 5.24 -8.89 7.57
C TYR A 60 5.74 -10.25 8.07
N TYR A 61 4.91 -11.28 7.91
CA TYR A 61 5.24 -12.64 8.33
C TYR A 61 6.09 -13.36 7.28
N LEU A 62 5.70 -13.28 6.00
CA LEU A 62 6.34 -13.99 4.90
C LEU A 62 6.63 -15.47 5.25
N GLU A 63 5.68 -16.09 5.97
CA GLU A 63 5.84 -17.35 6.69
C GLU A 63 6.38 -18.47 5.81
N ASN A 64 5.77 -18.68 4.65
CA ASN A 64 6.14 -19.76 3.72
C ASN A 64 7.58 -19.62 3.21
N VAL A 65 8.05 -18.40 2.93
CA VAL A 65 9.43 -18.16 2.45
C VAL A 65 10.43 -18.39 3.56
N VAL A 66 10.16 -17.86 4.76
CA VAL A 66 11.03 -18.05 5.93
C VAL A 66 11.11 -19.54 6.26
N PHE A 67 9.97 -20.22 6.26
CA PHE A 67 9.86 -21.62 6.56
C PHE A 67 10.62 -22.51 5.56
N LEU A 68 10.31 -22.38 4.27
CA LEU A 68 10.94 -23.20 3.24
C LEU A 68 12.45 -22.90 3.13
N GLY A 69 12.84 -21.65 3.40
CA GLY A 69 14.23 -21.25 3.56
C GLY A 69 14.95 -21.96 4.71
N LYS A 70 14.31 -22.09 5.88
CA LYS A 70 14.83 -22.85 7.03
C LYS A 70 14.96 -24.34 6.70
N VAL A 71 13.95 -24.96 6.09
CA VAL A 71 14.01 -26.36 5.66
C VAL A 71 15.20 -26.60 4.72
N ASN A 72 15.33 -25.75 3.70
CA ASN A 72 16.40 -25.79 2.71
C ASN A 72 17.80 -25.68 3.36
N TYR A 73 17.94 -24.76 4.32
CA TYR A 73 19.17 -24.58 5.08
C TYR A 73 19.48 -25.79 5.99
N CYS A 74 18.53 -26.21 6.83
CA CYS A 74 18.73 -27.28 7.81
C CYS A 74 19.08 -28.61 7.12
N LEU A 75 18.35 -28.99 6.06
CA LEU A 75 18.66 -30.21 5.31
C LEU A 75 20.07 -30.16 4.72
N SER A 76 20.42 -29.09 4.00
CA SER A 76 21.76 -28.93 3.41
C SER A 76 22.87 -29.03 4.45
N TYR A 77 22.65 -28.40 5.61
CA TYR A 77 23.67 -28.35 6.65
C TYR A 77 23.81 -29.66 7.41
N ILE A 78 22.72 -30.38 7.65
CA ILE A 78 22.73 -31.74 8.21
C ILE A 78 23.56 -32.68 7.32
N GLY A 79 23.35 -32.65 6.01
CA GLY A 79 24.15 -33.43 5.05
C GLY A 79 25.64 -33.11 5.12
N PHE A 80 25.97 -31.82 5.13
CA PHE A 80 27.33 -31.34 5.27
C PHE A 80 27.99 -31.76 6.59
N LEU A 81 27.29 -31.63 7.73
CA LEU A 81 27.80 -32.03 9.04
C LEU A 81 28.04 -33.54 9.10
N ALA A 82 27.09 -34.34 8.64
CA ALA A 82 27.21 -35.79 8.64
C ALA A 82 28.41 -36.26 7.81
N ARG A 83 28.57 -35.70 6.61
CA ARG A 83 29.72 -36.02 5.75
C ARG A 83 31.05 -35.55 6.35
N SER A 84 31.08 -34.36 6.93
CA SER A 84 32.30 -33.84 7.58
C SER A 84 32.74 -34.74 8.74
N LEU A 85 31.80 -35.16 9.59
CA LEU A 85 32.06 -36.09 10.70
C LEU A 85 32.47 -37.49 10.24
N HIS A 86 32.00 -37.93 9.07
CA HIS A 86 32.48 -39.18 8.47
C HIS A 86 33.92 -39.04 7.97
N LEU A 87 34.22 -37.98 7.22
CA LEU A 87 35.57 -37.75 6.67
C LEU A 87 36.62 -37.55 7.76
N SER A 88 36.27 -36.87 8.86
CA SER A 88 37.15 -36.72 10.03
C SER A 88 37.61 -38.07 10.56
N LYS A 89 36.71 -39.05 10.58
CA LYS A 89 37.00 -40.40 11.02
C LYS A 89 37.86 -41.16 10.03
N VAL A 90 37.51 -41.13 8.75
CA VAL A 90 38.24 -41.85 7.69
C VAL A 90 39.69 -41.37 7.59
N PHE A 91 39.91 -40.07 7.68
CA PHE A 91 41.25 -39.48 7.67
C PHE A 91 41.94 -39.45 9.03
N ASN A 92 41.27 -39.92 10.09
CA ASN A 92 41.74 -39.91 11.48
C ASN A 92 42.24 -38.52 11.94
N GLN A 93 41.41 -37.51 11.75
CA GLN A 93 41.67 -36.11 12.09
C GLN A 93 40.51 -35.54 12.89
N GLU A 94 40.79 -34.73 13.91
CA GLU A 94 39.76 -33.99 14.61
C GLU A 94 39.21 -32.86 13.73
N LEU A 95 37.90 -32.62 13.78
CA LEU A 95 37.28 -31.49 13.10
C LEU A 95 36.70 -30.48 14.10
N PRO A 96 36.53 -29.21 13.68
CA PRO A 96 35.79 -28.22 14.45
C PRO A 96 34.33 -28.60 14.73
N PHE A 97 33.75 -29.47 13.90
CA PHE A 97 32.39 -29.97 14.04
C PHE A 97 32.35 -31.19 14.95
N GLN A 98 31.36 -31.19 15.84
CA GLN A 98 31.11 -32.23 16.83
C GLN A 98 29.76 -32.92 16.57
N PRO A 99 29.55 -34.15 17.06
CA PRO A 99 28.26 -34.84 16.93
C PRO A 99 27.07 -34.03 17.48
N GLU A 100 27.28 -33.24 18.51
CA GLU A 100 26.28 -32.37 19.13
C GLU A 100 25.80 -31.29 18.16
N ASP A 101 26.66 -30.82 17.25
CA ASP A 101 26.25 -29.89 16.20
C ASP A 101 25.18 -30.58 15.33
N LEU A 102 25.42 -31.81 14.85
CA LEU A 102 24.46 -32.56 14.04
C LEU A 102 23.12 -32.77 14.79
N SER A 103 23.17 -33.10 16.08
CA SER A 103 21.98 -33.21 16.94
C SER A 103 21.19 -31.91 16.97
N TYR A 104 21.85 -30.78 17.21
CA TYR A 104 21.22 -29.47 17.34
C TYR A 104 20.45 -29.07 16.07
N TYR A 105 20.99 -29.31 14.87
CA TYR A 105 20.26 -29.00 13.63
C TYR A 105 19.15 -29.99 13.33
N SER A 106 19.36 -31.27 13.62
CA SER A 106 18.34 -32.29 13.42
C SER A 106 17.12 -32.12 14.35
N SER A 107 17.30 -31.61 15.57
CA SER A 107 16.21 -31.35 16.50
C SER A 107 15.26 -30.24 16.05
N GLN A 108 15.61 -29.46 15.02
CA GLN A 108 14.72 -28.46 14.42
C GLN A 108 13.75 -29.08 13.40
N LEU A 109 14.03 -30.27 12.86
CA LEU A 109 13.20 -30.90 11.82
C LEU A 109 11.77 -31.25 12.29
N PRO A 110 11.52 -31.72 13.53
CA PRO A 110 10.16 -31.99 14.00
C PRO A 110 9.26 -30.74 14.07
N GLU A 111 9.80 -29.61 14.53
CA GLU A 111 9.05 -28.34 14.53
C GLU A 111 8.72 -27.93 13.08
N LEU A 112 9.66 -28.13 12.16
CA LEU A 112 9.44 -27.83 10.76
C LEU A 112 8.36 -28.74 10.14
N HIS A 113 8.41 -30.03 10.44
CA HIS A 113 7.40 -31.00 10.03
C HIS A 113 5.99 -30.59 10.49
N ASP A 114 5.85 -30.25 11.78
CA ASP A 114 4.55 -29.87 12.35
C ASP A 114 3.97 -28.61 11.69
N PHE A 115 4.81 -27.65 11.30
CA PHE A 115 4.37 -26.46 10.58
C PHE A 115 3.81 -26.81 9.19
N LEU A 116 4.43 -27.74 8.46
CA LEU A 116 3.93 -28.18 7.15
C LEU A 116 2.53 -28.79 7.25
N LEU A 117 2.25 -29.52 8.33
CA LEU A 117 0.96 -30.19 8.56
C LEU A 117 -0.14 -29.25 9.09
N LYS A 118 0.21 -28.17 9.81
CA LYS A 118 -0.74 -27.29 10.50
C LYS A 118 -1.46 -26.25 9.62
N GLY A 119 -1.25 -26.27 8.30
CA GLY A 119 -2.18 -25.66 7.35
C GLY A 119 -1.99 -24.15 7.11
N THR A 120 -0.79 -23.74 6.70
CA THR A 120 -0.69 -22.54 5.85
C THR A 120 -1.33 -22.82 4.50
N ASP A 121 -2.04 -21.85 3.93
CA ASP A 121 -2.58 -21.99 2.57
C ASP A 121 -1.41 -21.99 1.57
N TRP A 122 -0.98 -23.19 1.16
CA TRP A 122 0.06 -23.36 0.15
C TRP A 122 -0.49 -23.21 -1.27
N SER A 123 -1.81 -23.14 -1.46
CA SER A 123 -2.47 -23.29 -2.76
C SER A 123 -2.21 -22.12 -3.72
N TYR A 124 -1.83 -20.95 -3.23
CA TYR A 124 -1.52 -19.78 -4.07
C TYR A 124 -0.22 -19.93 -4.88
N TRP A 125 0.62 -20.91 -4.55
CA TRP A 125 1.90 -21.15 -5.20
C TRP A 125 1.91 -22.48 -5.95
N LYS A 126 2.13 -22.43 -7.27
CA LYS A 126 1.99 -23.59 -8.17
C LYS A 126 2.88 -24.80 -7.80
N SER A 127 4.05 -24.59 -7.20
CA SER A 127 4.96 -25.67 -6.81
C SER A 127 4.77 -26.15 -5.37
N SER A 128 3.67 -25.76 -4.72
CA SER A 128 3.26 -26.26 -3.40
C SER A 128 3.04 -27.76 -3.34
N PHE A 129 2.86 -28.42 -4.48
CA PHE A 129 2.73 -29.87 -4.54
C PHE A 129 3.92 -30.61 -3.93
N VAL A 130 5.10 -29.99 -3.77
CA VAL A 130 6.23 -30.57 -3.02
C VAL A 130 5.91 -30.78 -1.53
N VAL A 131 5.05 -29.95 -0.98
CA VAL A 131 4.55 -30.06 0.41
C VAL A 131 3.42 -31.09 0.49
N GLU A 132 2.49 -31.05 -0.47
CA GLU A 132 1.23 -31.79 -0.37
C GLU A 132 1.25 -33.18 -1.02
N LYS A 133 2.19 -33.44 -1.93
CA LYS A 133 2.20 -34.64 -2.77
C LYS A 133 3.55 -35.33 -2.75
N ASN A 134 3.50 -36.63 -3.01
CA ASN A 134 4.65 -37.51 -3.09
C ASN A 134 5.40 -37.31 -4.41
N VAL A 135 6.23 -36.26 -4.46
CA VAL A 135 6.97 -35.83 -5.66
C VAL A 135 8.47 -35.65 -5.43
N LEU A 136 8.95 -35.75 -4.20
CA LEU A 136 10.36 -35.70 -3.87
C LEU A 136 10.95 -37.10 -4.00
N PRO A 137 11.97 -37.29 -4.84
CA PRO A 137 12.66 -38.57 -4.90
C PRO A 137 13.51 -38.73 -3.64
N VAL A 138 13.33 -39.82 -2.92
CA VAL A 138 14.02 -40.15 -1.67
C VAL A 138 14.67 -41.51 -1.81
N TYR A 139 15.86 -41.66 -1.22
CA TYR A 139 16.53 -42.94 -1.13
C TYR A 139 16.49 -43.45 0.31
N GLN A 140 16.01 -44.69 0.49
CA GLN A 140 15.87 -45.29 1.83
C GLN A 140 17.11 -46.07 2.27
N SER A 141 17.77 -46.80 1.36
CA SER A 141 18.89 -47.67 1.73
C SER A 141 19.84 -47.88 0.56
N LEU A 142 21.14 -47.93 0.87
CA LEU A 142 22.19 -48.29 -0.08
C LEU A 142 22.07 -49.74 -0.60
N LEU A 143 21.65 -50.68 0.27
CA LEU A 143 21.62 -52.12 -0.03
C LEU A 143 20.47 -52.52 -0.96
N ASN A 144 19.35 -51.78 -0.90
CA ASN A 144 18.18 -51.97 -1.75
C ASN A 144 17.83 -50.65 -2.45
N PRO A 145 18.53 -50.32 -3.54
CA PRO A 145 18.42 -49.04 -4.20
C PRO A 145 17.07 -48.88 -4.89
N LYS A 146 16.08 -48.37 -4.15
CA LYS A 146 14.76 -47.98 -4.69
C LYS A 146 14.55 -46.51 -4.41
N ILE A 147 14.33 -45.75 -5.47
CA ILE A 147 13.88 -44.37 -5.37
C ILE A 147 12.39 -44.42 -5.03
N GLU A 148 12.05 -43.96 -3.84
CA GLU A 148 10.67 -43.73 -3.42
C GLU A 148 10.31 -42.26 -3.62
N TRP A 149 9.01 -41.99 -3.69
CA TRP A 149 8.51 -40.64 -3.87
C TRP A 149 7.75 -40.23 -2.61
N ASN A 150 8.26 -39.21 -1.93
CA ASN A 150 7.72 -38.70 -0.67
C ASN A 150 7.33 -37.22 -0.81
N ASN A 151 6.57 -36.71 0.14
CA ASN A 151 6.35 -35.27 0.28
C ASN A 151 7.43 -34.66 1.19
N LEU A 152 7.45 -33.34 1.32
CA LEU A 152 8.44 -32.64 2.13
C LEU A 152 8.33 -32.98 3.63
N ALA A 153 7.13 -33.17 4.17
CA ALA A 153 6.97 -33.52 5.57
C ALA A 153 7.59 -34.89 5.88
N ASP A 154 7.28 -35.90 5.07
CA ASP A 154 7.85 -37.24 5.19
C ASP A 154 9.37 -37.21 5.05
N LEU A 155 9.92 -36.43 4.12
CA LEU A 155 11.37 -36.24 3.98
C LEU A 155 12.02 -35.70 5.26
N LEU A 156 11.39 -34.75 5.96
CA LEU A 156 11.90 -34.21 7.23
C LEU A 156 11.89 -35.29 8.31
N SER A 157 10.79 -36.05 8.42
CA SER A 157 10.64 -37.15 9.37
C SER A 157 11.66 -38.25 9.11
N ASP A 158 11.82 -38.68 7.86
CA ASP A 158 12.79 -39.69 7.46
C ASP A 158 14.22 -39.24 7.74
N THR A 159 14.54 -37.98 7.44
CA THR A 159 15.86 -37.40 7.72
C THR A 159 16.14 -37.39 9.23
N TYR A 160 15.15 -36.98 10.04
CA TYR A 160 15.27 -36.98 11.49
C TYR A 160 15.47 -38.39 12.07
N ILE A 161 14.67 -39.36 11.62
CA ILE A 161 14.79 -40.77 12.03
C ILE A 161 16.16 -41.33 11.63
N ASN A 162 16.64 -41.02 10.43
CA ASN A 162 17.96 -41.44 9.94
C ASN A 162 19.11 -40.81 10.75
N VAL A 163 18.98 -39.55 11.17
CA VAL A 163 19.96 -38.94 12.07
C VAL A 163 19.93 -39.62 13.44
N ILE A 164 18.75 -39.84 14.04
CA ILE A 164 18.64 -40.55 15.32
C ILE A 164 19.21 -41.96 15.22
N SER A 165 18.85 -42.73 14.19
CA SER A 165 19.35 -44.09 14.01
C SER A 165 20.87 -44.10 13.81
N SER A 166 21.43 -43.13 13.09
CA SER A 166 22.87 -42.94 12.96
C SER A 166 23.54 -42.56 14.28
N GLN A 167 22.87 -41.79 15.14
CA GLN A 167 23.38 -41.39 16.46
C GLN A 167 23.33 -42.54 17.46
N VAL A 168 22.26 -43.32 17.45
CA VAL A 168 22.11 -44.56 18.23
C VAL A 168 23.18 -45.58 17.80
N ASN A 169 23.45 -45.72 16.50
CA ASN A 169 24.55 -46.55 15.98
C ASN A 169 25.95 -45.95 16.29
N ARG A 170 26.08 -44.63 16.46
CA ARG A 170 27.34 -43.98 16.90
C ARG A 170 27.67 -44.19 18.37
N PHE A 171 26.69 -44.34 19.25
CA PHE A 171 26.92 -44.85 20.61
C PHE A 171 27.58 -46.25 20.59
N LEU A 172 27.53 -46.93 19.43
CA LEU A 172 28.18 -48.22 19.14
C LEU A 172 29.35 -48.12 18.13
N ASN A 173 29.98 -46.95 18.00
CA ASN A 173 31.27 -46.71 17.32
C ASN A 173 31.34 -46.57 15.79
N ASN A 174 30.27 -46.42 14.98
CA ASN A 174 30.42 -46.09 13.54
C ASN A 174 29.17 -45.44 12.90
N ILE A 175 29.34 -44.34 12.12
CA ILE A 175 28.39 -44.00 11.04
C ILE A 175 28.76 -44.92 9.87
N SER A 176 27.93 -45.91 9.56
CA SER A 176 28.16 -46.79 8.42
C SER A 176 27.92 -46.04 7.10
N ASN A 177 28.59 -46.47 6.02
CA ASN A 177 28.33 -45.96 4.67
C ASN A 177 26.85 -46.10 4.29
N GLU A 178 26.19 -47.15 4.79
CA GLU A 178 24.77 -47.43 4.58
C GLU A 178 23.83 -46.42 5.23
N THR A 179 24.18 -45.90 6.43
CA THR A 179 23.39 -44.88 7.13
C THR A 179 23.71 -43.46 6.65
N LEU A 180 24.94 -43.23 6.20
CA LEU A 180 25.37 -41.96 5.63
C LEU A 180 24.76 -41.69 4.24
N PHE A 181 24.62 -42.73 3.43
CA PHE A 181 24.12 -42.62 2.06
C PHE A 181 22.75 -41.93 1.93
N PRO A 182 21.66 -42.40 2.58
CA PRO A 182 20.35 -41.75 2.46
C PRO A 182 20.39 -40.32 3.01
N LEU A 183 21.17 -40.07 4.06
CA LEU A 183 21.31 -38.74 4.65
C LEU A 183 21.93 -37.75 3.67
N ILE A 184 23.02 -38.12 2.98
CA ILE A 184 23.69 -37.27 1.98
C ILE A 184 22.81 -37.12 0.73
N TYR A 185 22.25 -38.21 0.22
CA TYR A 185 21.43 -38.17 -0.99
C TYR A 185 20.22 -37.23 -0.84
N ASN A 186 19.49 -37.39 0.26
CA ASN A 186 18.26 -36.65 0.53
C ASN A 186 18.50 -35.17 0.89
N SER A 187 19.69 -34.82 1.38
CA SER A 187 20.05 -33.45 1.76
C SER A 187 20.74 -32.64 0.66
N LEU A 188 21.31 -33.30 -0.36
CA LEU A 188 22.25 -32.64 -1.29
C LEU A 188 22.00 -32.96 -2.76
N HIS A 189 21.21 -34.00 -3.07
CA HIS A 189 21.00 -34.45 -4.44
C HIS A 189 19.62 -34.06 -5.00
N ILE A 190 18.91 -35.00 -5.63
CA ILE A 190 17.75 -34.69 -6.48
C ILE A 190 16.62 -34.07 -5.65
N SER A 191 16.34 -34.58 -4.45
CA SER A 191 15.33 -34.03 -3.53
C SER A 191 15.58 -32.55 -3.24
N MET A 192 16.86 -32.20 -3.06
CA MET A 192 17.29 -30.85 -2.78
C MET A 192 17.12 -29.91 -3.98
N ASN A 193 17.37 -30.39 -5.20
CA ASN A 193 17.09 -29.63 -6.42
C ASN A 193 15.59 -29.34 -6.59
N TYR A 194 14.73 -30.31 -6.29
CA TYR A 194 13.27 -30.10 -6.31
C TYR A 194 12.85 -29.05 -5.27
N LEU A 195 13.37 -29.15 -4.04
CA LEU A 195 13.12 -28.17 -2.98
C LEU A 195 13.56 -26.76 -3.37
N GLN A 196 14.71 -26.61 -4.03
CA GLN A 196 15.26 -25.32 -4.44
C GLN A 196 14.51 -24.71 -5.63
N ASN A 197 14.11 -25.54 -6.60
CA ASN A 197 13.24 -25.10 -7.68
C ASN A 197 11.89 -24.63 -7.13
N SER A 198 11.38 -25.36 -6.15
CA SER A 198 10.18 -24.98 -5.42
C SER A 198 10.35 -23.65 -4.68
N PHE A 199 11.42 -23.47 -3.92
CA PHE A 199 11.72 -22.21 -3.24
C PHE A 199 11.83 -21.03 -4.22
N THR A 200 12.52 -21.23 -5.36
CA THR A 200 12.63 -20.20 -6.41
C THR A 200 11.25 -19.86 -6.98
N SER A 201 10.42 -20.87 -7.24
CA SER A 201 9.05 -20.66 -7.70
C SER A 201 8.18 -19.92 -6.68
N LEU A 202 8.36 -20.17 -5.38
CA LEU A 202 7.68 -19.44 -4.31
C LEU A 202 8.08 -17.96 -4.32
N ILE A 203 9.37 -17.65 -4.41
CA ILE A 203 9.88 -16.27 -4.53
C ILE A 203 9.28 -15.56 -5.74
N LEU A 204 9.18 -16.24 -6.89
CA LEU A 204 8.55 -15.68 -8.09
C LEU A 204 7.05 -15.45 -7.89
N SER A 205 6.33 -16.35 -7.22
CA SER A 205 4.92 -16.19 -6.88
C SER A 205 4.68 -15.00 -5.94
N GLU A 206 5.51 -14.81 -4.92
CA GLU A 206 5.43 -13.64 -4.03
C GLU A 206 5.67 -12.32 -4.80
N LYS A 207 6.66 -12.29 -5.68
CA LYS A 207 6.92 -11.12 -6.54
C LYS A 207 5.76 -10.84 -7.50
N ALA A 208 5.17 -11.89 -8.08
CA ALA A 208 4.04 -11.77 -8.99
C ALA A 208 2.79 -11.26 -8.26
N ARG A 209 2.54 -11.72 -7.03
CA ARG A 209 1.47 -11.22 -6.16
C ARG A 209 1.60 -9.72 -5.90
N LEU A 210 2.79 -9.24 -5.53
CA LEU A 210 3.04 -7.80 -5.36
C LEU A 210 2.93 -7.01 -6.67
N SER A 211 3.32 -7.59 -7.80
CA SER A 211 3.15 -6.94 -9.11
C SER A 211 1.68 -6.83 -9.54
N SER A 212 0.88 -7.86 -9.24
CA SER A 212 -0.57 -7.85 -9.44
C SER A 212 -1.22 -6.79 -8.56
N LEU A 213 -0.77 -6.67 -7.31
CA LEU A 213 -1.23 -5.64 -6.38
C LEU A 213 -0.98 -4.22 -6.92
N SER A 214 0.21 -3.93 -7.44
CA SER A 214 0.54 -2.66 -8.09
C SER A 214 -0.40 -2.34 -9.27
N THR A 215 -0.70 -3.35 -10.08
CA THR A 215 -1.65 -3.25 -11.20
C THR A 215 -3.08 -2.96 -10.69
N ASN A 216 -3.53 -3.67 -9.66
CA ASN A 216 -4.84 -3.45 -9.03
C ASN A 216 -4.93 -2.05 -8.40
N PHE A 217 -3.87 -1.57 -7.76
CA PHE A 217 -3.82 -0.22 -7.21
C PHE A 217 -3.93 0.85 -8.29
N TYR A 218 -3.27 0.66 -9.43
CA TYR A 218 -3.43 1.57 -10.56
C TYR A 218 -4.88 1.60 -11.06
N TYR A 219 -5.56 0.45 -11.12
CA TYR A 219 -6.99 0.41 -11.46
C TYR A 219 -7.87 1.08 -10.40
N PHE A 220 -7.66 0.82 -9.11
CA PHE A 220 -8.41 1.48 -8.04
C PHE A 220 -8.20 2.99 -8.04
N PHE A 221 -6.98 3.44 -8.32
CA PHE A 221 -6.65 4.85 -8.50
C PHE A 221 -7.44 5.47 -9.64
N LEU A 222 -7.43 4.85 -10.84
CA LEU A 222 -8.19 5.34 -11.99
C LEU A 222 -9.70 5.38 -11.70
N VAL A 223 -10.24 4.35 -11.05
CA VAL A 223 -11.65 4.33 -10.64
C VAL A 223 -11.95 5.47 -9.67
N GLY A 224 -11.08 5.71 -8.68
CA GLY A 224 -11.19 6.81 -7.74
C GLY A 224 -11.20 8.18 -8.44
N VAL A 225 -10.25 8.41 -9.34
CA VAL A 225 -10.17 9.64 -10.14
C VAL A 225 -11.42 9.82 -11.01
N CYS A 226 -11.89 8.75 -11.67
CA CYS A 226 -13.11 8.78 -12.48
C CYS A 226 -14.35 9.13 -11.64
N LEU A 227 -14.50 8.56 -10.44
CA LEU A 227 -15.62 8.89 -9.55
C LEU A 227 -15.58 10.36 -9.12
N ILE A 228 -14.41 10.86 -8.72
CA ILE A 228 -14.22 12.27 -8.36
C ILE A 228 -14.57 13.18 -9.56
N ALA A 229 -14.11 12.82 -10.76
CA ALA A 229 -14.38 13.58 -11.98
C ALA A 229 -15.87 13.58 -12.34
N ILE A 230 -16.57 12.44 -12.25
CA ILE A 230 -18.02 12.34 -12.52
C ILE A 230 -18.82 13.22 -11.56
N PHE A 231 -18.57 13.12 -10.25
CA PHE A 231 -19.28 13.95 -9.28
C PHE A 231 -18.90 15.43 -9.38
N GLY A 232 -17.65 15.74 -9.75
CA GLY A 232 -17.20 17.09 -10.06
C GLY A 232 -17.93 17.67 -11.28
N LEU A 233 -18.05 16.90 -12.35
CA LEU A 233 -18.77 17.27 -13.57
C LEU A 233 -20.27 17.46 -13.32
N LEU A 234 -20.90 16.56 -12.56
CA LEU A 234 -22.30 16.71 -12.15
C LEU A 234 -22.50 17.99 -11.33
N SER A 235 -21.58 18.28 -10.41
CA SER A 235 -21.63 19.51 -9.63
C SER A 235 -21.48 20.75 -10.53
N PHE A 236 -20.61 20.69 -11.54
CA PHE A 236 -20.45 21.76 -12.53
C PHE A 236 -21.71 21.95 -13.40
N ILE A 237 -22.33 20.87 -13.86
CA ILE A 237 -23.60 20.89 -14.61
C ILE A 237 -24.71 21.55 -13.79
N VAL A 238 -24.71 21.37 -12.46
CA VAL A 238 -25.68 22.00 -11.54
C VAL A 238 -25.38 23.49 -11.31
N ILE A 239 -24.12 23.91 -11.38
CA ILE A 239 -23.70 25.31 -11.21
C ILE A 239 -24.22 26.20 -12.36
N CYS A 240 -24.21 25.72 -13.61
CA CYS A 240 -24.69 26.47 -14.77
C CYS A 240 -26.16 26.96 -14.66
N PRO A 241 -27.17 26.10 -14.43
CA PRO A 241 -28.55 26.52 -14.26
C PRO A 241 -28.73 27.33 -12.97
N LEU A 242 -27.97 27.02 -11.90
CA LEU A 242 -27.99 27.81 -10.67
C LEU A 242 -27.61 29.27 -10.94
N HIS A 243 -26.51 29.48 -11.68
CA HIS A 243 -26.07 30.81 -12.08
C HIS A 243 -27.10 31.53 -12.95
N LYS A 244 -27.71 30.82 -13.92
CA LYS A 244 -28.78 31.38 -14.75
C LYS A 244 -29.96 31.86 -13.92
N TYR A 245 -30.46 31.03 -12.99
CA TYR A 245 -31.59 31.39 -12.14
C TYR A 245 -31.27 32.55 -11.18
N LEU A 246 -30.08 32.54 -10.58
CA LEU A 246 -29.62 33.64 -9.74
C LEU A 246 -29.48 34.96 -10.51
N SER A 247 -28.91 34.91 -11.72
CA SER A 247 -28.78 36.07 -12.60
C SER A 247 -30.14 36.60 -13.05
N GLU A 248 -31.10 35.72 -13.33
CA GLU A 248 -32.47 36.10 -13.69
C GLU A 248 -33.16 36.85 -12.54
N ILE A 249 -33.12 36.30 -11.32
CA ILE A 249 -33.67 36.97 -10.13
C ILE A 249 -32.94 38.29 -9.85
N TRP A 250 -31.62 38.33 -10.02
CA TRP A 250 -30.84 39.56 -9.83
C TRP A 250 -31.22 40.65 -10.84
N ASN A 251 -31.39 40.30 -12.11
CA ASN A 251 -31.81 41.23 -13.14
C ASN A 251 -33.26 41.70 -12.92
N GLU A 252 -34.16 40.83 -12.46
CA GLU A 252 -35.53 41.19 -12.08
C GLU A 252 -35.54 42.13 -10.88
N LEU A 253 -34.74 41.85 -9.84
CA LEU A 253 -34.55 42.74 -8.70
C LEU A 253 -34.03 44.10 -9.18
N TYR A 254 -32.95 44.12 -9.95
CA TYR A 254 -32.35 45.36 -10.48
C TYR A 254 -33.36 46.19 -11.27
N LYS A 255 -34.09 45.58 -12.22
CA LYS A 255 -35.14 46.26 -12.99
C LYS A 255 -36.21 46.85 -12.06
N THR A 256 -36.67 46.06 -11.09
CA THR A 256 -37.72 46.48 -10.14
C THR A 256 -37.22 47.62 -9.25
N THR A 257 -35.98 47.56 -8.77
CA THR A 257 -35.37 48.60 -7.93
C THR A 257 -35.11 49.88 -8.71
N VAL A 258 -34.67 49.81 -9.96
CA VAL A 258 -34.49 51.01 -10.82
C VAL A 258 -35.84 51.68 -11.11
N LEU A 259 -36.84 50.90 -11.51
CA LEU A 259 -38.20 51.38 -11.78
C LEU A 259 -38.86 52.03 -10.56
N HIS A 260 -38.53 51.57 -9.35
CA HIS A 260 -39.11 52.06 -8.10
C HIS A 260 -38.10 52.81 -7.21
N SER A 261 -36.99 53.26 -7.79
CA SER A 261 -35.88 53.89 -7.08
C SER A 261 -36.34 55.10 -6.27
N PHE A 262 -37.24 55.91 -6.83
CA PHE A 262 -37.85 57.05 -6.15
C PHE A 262 -38.62 56.59 -4.89
N ALA A 263 -39.59 55.69 -5.03
CA ALA A 263 -40.42 55.22 -3.92
C ALA A 263 -39.63 54.50 -2.81
N ILE A 264 -38.57 53.79 -3.19
CA ILE A 264 -37.65 53.14 -2.24
C ILE A 264 -36.87 54.21 -1.47
N ARG A 265 -36.31 55.22 -2.16
CA ARG A 265 -35.61 56.36 -1.52
C ARG A 265 -36.53 57.13 -0.59
N THR A 266 -37.78 57.41 -0.98
CA THR A 266 -38.74 58.10 -0.12
C THR A 266 -39.02 57.31 1.16
N LYS A 267 -39.14 55.98 1.07
CA LYS A 267 -39.35 55.13 2.26
C LYS A 267 -38.15 55.03 3.17
N VAL A 268 -36.95 55.00 2.60
CA VAL A 268 -35.71 55.05 3.39
C VAL A 268 -35.64 56.40 4.11
N ASN A 269 -35.89 57.51 3.42
CA ASN A 269 -35.92 58.84 4.02
C ASN A 269 -36.97 58.93 5.13
N ASN A 270 -38.21 58.46 4.91
CA ASN A 270 -39.25 58.45 5.94
C ASN A 270 -38.88 57.57 7.15
N ARG A 271 -38.11 56.48 6.95
CA ARG A 271 -37.58 55.67 8.05
C ARG A 271 -36.47 56.41 8.80
N VAL A 272 -35.55 57.06 8.09
CA VAL A 272 -34.45 57.83 8.67
C VAL A 272 -34.99 59.02 9.47
N GLU A 273 -35.94 59.77 8.91
CA GLU A 273 -36.67 60.85 9.57
C GLU A 273 -37.32 60.36 10.87
N LYS A 274 -38.00 59.21 10.81
CA LYS A 274 -38.68 58.62 11.97
C LYS A 274 -37.73 58.15 13.09
N PHE A 275 -36.51 57.72 12.75
CA PHE A 275 -35.57 57.17 13.73
C PHE A 275 -34.53 58.18 14.23
N PHE A 276 -34.17 59.16 13.41
CA PHE A 276 -33.11 60.11 13.72
C PHE A 276 -33.61 61.54 13.91
N HIS A 277 -34.88 61.85 13.60
CA HIS A 277 -35.47 63.20 13.73
C HIS A 277 -34.64 64.28 13.02
N ILE A 278 -34.04 63.92 11.88
CA ILE A 278 -33.26 64.84 11.04
C ILE A 278 -34.18 65.29 9.90
N ASP A 279 -34.47 66.60 9.83
CA ASP A 279 -35.33 67.23 8.81
C ASP A 279 -34.59 67.52 7.48
N GLU A 280 -33.32 67.13 7.36
CA GLU A 280 -32.56 67.30 6.12
C GLU A 280 -32.95 66.23 5.10
N TYR A 281 -33.78 66.63 4.15
CA TYR A 281 -34.01 65.87 2.92
C TYR A 281 -32.68 65.73 2.17
N PHE A 282 -32.18 64.50 2.01
CA PHE A 282 -31.20 64.22 0.97
C PHE A 282 -31.81 64.65 -0.38
N MET A 283 -31.27 65.73 -0.96
CA MET A 283 -31.68 66.24 -2.26
C MET A 283 -31.70 65.09 -3.27
N LEU A 284 -32.84 64.96 -3.96
CA LEU A 284 -33.05 64.01 -5.04
C LEU A 284 -32.32 64.53 -6.28
N ASP A 285 -30.99 64.38 -6.31
CA ASP A 285 -30.25 64.65 -7.54
C ASP A 285 -30.75 63.75 -8.67
N ASP A 286 -30.78 64.33 -9.88
CA ASP A 286 -31.21 63.69 -11.12
C ASP A 286 -30.54 62.32 -11.30
N LEU A 287 -31.29 61.39 -11.92
CA LEU A 287 -30.94 60.00 -12.19
C LEU A 287 -29.53 59.84 -12.78
N ASP A 288 -28.52 59.81 -11.91
CA ASP A 288 -27.20 59.31 -12.26
C ASP A 288 -27.41 57.88 -12.77
N ILE A 289 -26.98 57.66 -14.01
CA ILE A 289 -27.11 56.41 -14.74
C ILE A 289 -26.59 55.30 -13.84
N VAL A 290 -27.52 54.54 -13.22
CA VAL A 290 -27.20 53.46 -12.32
C VAL A 290 -26.36 52.47 -13.13
N LYS A 291 -25.06 52.38 -12.84
CA LYS A 291 -24.17 51.41 -13.49
C LYS A 291 -24.74 50.01 -13.21
N LYS A 292 -25.09 49.29 -14.27
CA LYS A 292 -25.54 47.90 -14.17
C LYS A 292 -24.43 47.07 -13.51
N THR A 293 -24.62 46.69 -12.25
CA THR A 293 -23.70 45.80 -11.56
C THR A 293 -23.84 44.39 -12.15
N HIS A 294 -22.77 43.88 -12.76
CA HIS A 294 -22.76 42.53 -13.33
C HIS A 294 -22.74 41.47 -12.23
N PHE A 295 -23.64 40.48 -12.34
CA PHE A 295 -23.70 39.36 -11.40
C PHE A 295 -22.62 38.32 -11.73
N SER A 296 -21.44 38.41 -11.10
CA SER A 296 -20.28 37.52 -11.34
C SER A 296 -20.11 36.43 -10.27
N HIS A 297 -21.19 35.70 -9.92
CA HIS A 297 -21.09 34.62 -8.92
C HIS A 297 -20.62 33.28 -9.51
N LEU A 298 -20.66 33.06 -10.83
CA LEU A 298 -20.27 31.79 -11.45
C LEU A 298 -18.85 31.38 -11.04
N TRP A 299 -17.90 32.32 -11.15
CA TRP A 299 -16.49 32.10 -10.81
C TRP A 299 -16.29 31.69 -9.35
N HIS A 300 -17.11 32.23 -8.45
CA HIS A 300 -17.04 31.92 -7.02
C HIS A 300 -17.50 30.49 -6.70
N TYR A 301 -18.46 29.94 -7.46
CA TYR A 301 -18.85 28.53 -7.32
C TYR A 301 -17.81 27.60 -7.93
N THR A 302 -17.35 27.90 -9.14
CA THR A 302 -16.38 27.06 -9.86
C THR A 302 -15.03 27.04 -9.17
N ALA A 303 -14.51 28.17 -8.69
CA ALA A 303 -13.24 28.23 -7.97
C ALA A 303 -13.25 27.40 -6.68
N ARG A 304 -14.33 27.45 -5.88
CA ARG A 304 -14.46 26.65 -4.66
C ARG A 304 -14.50 25.16 -4.95
N LEU A 305 -15.23 24.76 -5.99
CA LEU A 305 -15.31 23.37 -6.40
C LEU A 305 -13.96 22.87 -6.95
N PHE A 306 -13.27 23.72 -7.71
CA PHE A 306 -11.93 23.44 -8.21
C PHE A 306 -10.92 23.27 -7.07
N ILE A 307 -10.98 24.09 -6.02
CA ILE A 307 -10.14 23.92 -4.83
C ILE A 307 -10.41 22.57 -4.17
N LEU A 308 -11.67 22.18 -3.96
CA LEU A 308 -12.01 20.89 -3.36
C LEU A 308 -11.50 19.71 -4.19
N VAL A 309 -11.82 19.70 -5.48
CA VAL A 309 -11.44 18.61 -6.40
C VAL A 309 -9.93 18.56 -6.60
N GLY A 310 -9.30 19.71 -6.83
CA GLY A 310 -7.85 19.82 -7.03
C GLY A 310 -7.05 19.39 -5.80
N LEU A 311 -7.45 19.86 -4.60
CA LEU A 311 -6.81 19.45 -3.35
C LEU A 311 -7.05 17.96 -3.06
N GLY A 312 -8.28 17.46 -3.29
CA GLY A 312 -8.60 16.05 -3.13
C GLY A 312 -7.79 15.14 -4.04
N LEU A 313 -7.67 15.50 -5.33
CA LEU A 313 -6.81 14.80 -6.28
C LEU A 313 -5.34 14.88 -5.86
N GLY A 314 -4.83 16.06 -5.48
CA GLY A 314 -3.44 16.23 -5.04
C GLY A 314 -3.08 15.35 -3.85
N LEU A 315 -3.92 15.31 -2.82
CA LEU A 315 -3.72 14.43 -1.66
C LEU A 315 -3.78 12.94 -2.05
N TYR A 316 -4.71 12.58 -2.95
CA TYR A 316 -4.84 11.21 -3.45
C TYR A 316 -3.60 10.77 -4.27
N PHE A 317 -3.04 11.67 -5.08
CA PHE A 317 -1.77 11.45 -5.80
C PHE A 317 -0.60 11.22 -4.85
N ILE A 318 -0.47 12.04 -3.80
CA ILE A 318 0.59 11.87 -2.78
C ILE A 318 0.45 10.52 -2.09
N SER A 319 -0.77 10.13 -1.69
CA SER A 319 -1.04 8.81 -1.09
C SER A 319 -0.54 7.67 -1.99
N MET A 320 -0.75 7.78 -3.30
CA MET A 320 -0.40 6.74 -4.24
C MET A 320 1.08 6.68 -4.60
N PHE A 321 1.62 7.78 -5.10
CA PHE A 321 2.96 7.79 -5.67
C PHE A 321 4.07 7.90 -4.62
N VAL A 322 3.76 8.42 -3.44
CA VAL A 322 4.75 8.52 -2.35
C VAL A 322 4.62 7.30 -1.45
N PHE A 323 3.46 7.10 -0.83
CA PHE A 323 3.32 6.08 0.20
C PHE A 323 3.17 4.67 -0.37
N TYR A 324 2.21 4.41 -1.26
CA TYR A 324 2.03 3.04 -1.77
C TYR A 324 3.22 2.55 -2.57
N SER A 325 3.79 3.38 -3.44
CA SER A 325 5.00 3.01 -4.18
C SER A 325 6.17 2.66 -3.26
N SER A 326 6.36 3.41 -2.17
CA SER A 326 7.41 3.11 -1.18
C SER A 326 7.14 1.81 -0.42
N ILE A 327 5.89 1.58 0.03
CA ILE A 327 5.50 0.34 0.72
C ILE A 327 5.74 -0.87 -0.20
N GLU A 328 5.35 -0.78 -1.46
CA GLU A 328 5.57 -1.81 -2.47
C GLU A 328 7.06 -2.08 -2.70
N GLU A 329 7.88 -1.04 -2.88
CA GLU A 329 9.34 -1.16 -3.03
C GLU A 329 9.96 -1.88 -1.83
N TYR A 330 9.52 -1.56 -0.61
CA TYR A 330 10.01 -2.18 0.61
C TYR A 330 9.61 -3.65 0.73
N MET A 331 8.37 -4.00 0.38
CA MET A 331 7.91 -5.40 0.36
C MET A 331 8.67 -6.23 -0.68
N LYS A 332 8.87 -5.70 -1.90
CA LYS A 332 9.70 -6.35 -2.94
C LYS A 332 11.15 -6.54 -2.49
N SER A 333 11.72 -5.51 -1.88
CA SER A 333 13.10 -5.55 -1.38
C SER A 333 13.25 -6.56 -0.23
N LYS A 334 12.22 -6.74 0.61
CA LYS A 334 12.19 -7.79 1.65
C LYS A 334 12.26 -9.19 1.03
N ILE A 335 11.50 -9.46 -0.03
CA ILE A 335 11.54 -10.74 -0.73
C ILE A 335 12.93 -10.99 -1.34
N ASP A 336 13.52 -9.97 -1.98
CA ASP A 336 14.89 -10.03 -2.53
C ASP A 336 15.95 -10.33 -1.45
N LEU A 337 15.80 -9.73 -0.26
CA LEU A 337 16.67 -9.98 0.89
C LEU A 337 16.54 -11.42 1.38
N ALA A 338 15.30 -11.90 1.59
CA ALA A 338 15.02 -13.24 2.08
C ALA A 338 15.55 -14.32 1.11
N ASP A 339 15.32 -14.14 -0.20
CA ASP A 339 15.87 -15.01 -1.25
C ASP A 339 17.40 -15.05 -1.18
N ALA A 340 18.06 -13.89 -1.20
CA ALA A 340 19.51 -13.83 -1.24
C ALA A 340 20.18 -14.39 0.03
N MET A 341 19.59 -14.16 1.22
CA MET A 341 20.09 -14.70 2.47
C MET A 341 19.88 -16.21 2.58
N ASN A 342 18.71 -16.73 2.20
CA ASN A 342 18.44 -18.17 2.21
C ASN A 342 19.31 -18.93 1.21
N VAL A 343 19.48 -18.39 -0.01
CA VAL A 343 20.42 -18.96 -0.99
C VAL A 343 21.83 -19.00 -0.42
N ARG A 344 22.30 -17.96 0.27
CA ARG A 344 23.64 -17.97 0.87
C ARG A 344 23.79 -19.02 1.96
N ARG A 345 22.85 -19.09 2.91
CA ARG A 345 22.86 -20.07 4.00
C ARG A 345 22.94 -21.51 3.48
N ALA A 346 22.09 -21.87 2.51
CA ALA A 346 22.05 -23.23 1.97
C ALA A 346 23.20 -23.53 0.98
N ARG A 347 23.57 -22.60 0.10
CA ARG A 347 24.56 -22.87 -0.96
C ARG A 347 26.00 -22.80 -0.47
N ILE A 348 26.29 -22.02 0.58
CA ILE A 348 27.66 -21.95 1.13
C ILE A 348 28.06 -23.29 1.77
N SER A 349 27.15 -23.94 2.50
CA SER A 349 27.40 -25.28 3.06
C SER A 349 27.59 -26.32 1.95
N GLN A 350 26.71 -26.33 0.94
CA GLN A 350 26.85 -27.20 -0.24
C GLN A 350 28.17 -26.97 -0.98
N ARG A 351 28.57 -25.71 -1.21
CA ARG A 351 29.83 -25.38 -1.89
C ARG A 351 31.02 -25.91 -1.11
N THR A 352 31.02 -25.68 0.20
CA THR A 352 32.12 -26.09 1.08
C THR A 352 32.25 -27.60 1.07
N MET A 353 31.12 -28.29 1.13
CA MET A 353 31.07 -29.73 1.00
C MET A 353 31.73 -30.23 -0.29
N PHE A 354 31.32 -29.74 -1.45
CA PHE A 354 31.92 -30.17 -2.72
C PHE A 354 33.39 -29.79 -2.85
N ALA A 355 33.84 -28.70 -2.22
CA ALA A 355 35.27 -28.38 -2.15
C ALA A 355 36.09 -29.47 -1.44
N ILE A 356 35.50 -30.09 -0.42
CA ILE A 356 36.12 -31.18 0.32
C ILE A 356 35.94 -32.52 -0.41
N GLU A 357 34.82 -32.72 -1.10
CA GLU A 357 34.65 -33.92 -1.93
C GLU A 357 35.71 -34.00 -3.04
N ILE A 358 36.12 -32.89 -3.64
CA ILE A 358 37.26 -32.87 -4.59
C ILE A 358 38.52 -33.47 -3.95
N PHE A 359 38.78 -33.18 -2.68
CA PHE A 359 39.89 -33.78 -1.94
C PHE A 359 39.63 -35.24 -1.59
N ALA A 360 38.41 -35.59 -1.17
CA ALA A 360 38.06 -36.98 -0.84
C ALA A 360 38.12 -37.89 -2.07
N ASP A 361 37.62 -37.45 -3.22
CA ASP A 361 37.70 -38.12 -4.52
C ASP A 361 39.16 -38.37 -4.91
N TYR A 362 40.06 -37.39 -4.70
CA TYR A 362 41.49 -37.57 -4.96
C TYR A 362 42.15 -38.67 -4.11
N ASN A 363 41.66 -38.88 -2.89
CA ASN A 363 42.22 -39.84 -1.93
C ASN A 363 41.47 -41.18 -1.90
N GLY A 364 40.52 -41.44 -2.81
CA GLY A 364 39.79 -42.70 -2.88
C GLY A 364 38.65 -42.86 -1.86
N TYR A 365 38.18 -41.75 -1.28
CA TYR A 365 37.12 -41.74 -0.25
C TYR A 365 35.93 -40.87 -0.63
N GLY A 366 35.89 -40.37 -1.87
CA GLY A 366 34.85 -39.51 -2.36
C GLY A 366 33.57 -40.26 -2.73
N PHE A 367 32.58 -39.55 -3.27
CA PHE A 367 31.29 -40.17 -3.58
C PHE A 367 31.37 -41.23 -4.66
N GLY A 368 32.20 -41.00 -5.68
CA GLY A 368 32.42 -41.96 -6.74
C GLY A 368 32.97 -43.29 -6.23
N ASP A 369 33.90 -43.24 -5.28
CA ASP A 369 34.55 -44.43 -4.71
C ASP A 369 33.64 -45.17 -3.71
N MET A 370 32.88 -44.42 -2.89
CA MET A 370 32.02 -45.00 -1.86
C MET A 370 30.74 -45.62 -2.43
N TYR A 371 30.17 -45.00 -3.46
CA TYR A 371 28.81 -45.29 -3.92
C TYR A 371 28.72 -45.54 -5.44
N GLY A 372 29.79 -45.30 -6.20
CA GLY A 372 29.82 -45.43 -7.66
C GLY A 372 29.60 -44.10 -8.39
N ALA A 373 30.26 -43.95 -9.54
CA ALA A 373 30.39 -42.70 -10.30
C ALA A 373 29.08 -42.07 -10.86
N ASN A 374 27.94 -42.76 -10.75
CA ASN A 374 26.67 -42.32 -11.35
C ASN A 374 25.60 -41.92 -10.32
N ILE A 375 25.85 -42.10 -9.02
CA ILE A 375 24.84 -41.85 -7.98
C ILE A 375 24.86 -40.41 -7.47
N PHE A 376 26.03 -39.77 -7.48
CA PHE A 376 26.20 -38.37 -7.09
C PHE A 376 26.77 -37.57 -8.25
N PRO A 377 26.48 -36.26 -8.34
CA PRO A 377 27.07 -35.43 -9.38
C PRO A 377 28.56 -35.25 -9.14
N ASP A 378 29.30 -35.04 -10.22
CA ASP A 378 30.73 -34.73 -10.18
C ASP A 378 31.02 -33.53 -9.25
N SER A 379 31.98 -33.71 -8.34
CA SER A 379 32.27 -32.77 -7.26
C SER A 379 32.79 -31.43 -7.78
N GLU A 380 33.66 -31.45 -8.79
CA GLU A 380 34.25 -30.23 -9.38
C GLU A 380 33.20 -29.43 -10.16
N THR A 381 32.38 -30.11 -10.97
CA THR A 381 31.27 -29.51 -11.71
C THR A 381 30.26 -28.87 -10.75
N SER A 382 29.86 -29.59 -9.70
CA SER A 382 28.89 -29.10 -8.71
C SER A 382 29.44 -27.89 -7.94
N PHE A 383 30.72 -27.93 -7.55
CA PHE A 383 31.41 -26.81 -6.91
C PHE A 383 31.38 -25.54 -7.80
N ASN A 384 31.73 -25.67 -9.08
CA ASN A 384 31.75 -24.57 -10.03
C ASN A 384 30.36 -23.96 -10.27
N GLN A 385 29.32 -24.80 -10.36
CA GLN A 385 27.94 -24.32 -10.49
C GLN A 385 27.50 -23.49 -9.27
N LEU A 386 27.83 -23.95 -8.06
CA LEU A 386 27.48 -23.25 -6.82
C LEU A 386 28.18 -21.90 -6.68
N ILE A 387 29.41 -21.75 -7.21
CA ILE A 387 30.09 -20.45 -7.28
C ILE A 387 29.27 -19.44 -8.08
N ILE A 388 28.73 -19.83 -9.23
CA ILE A 388 27.93 -18.95 -10.10
C ILE A 388 26.65 -18.53 -9.38
N ILE A 389 25.96 -19.47 -8.74
CA ILE A 389 24.71 -19.21 -7.99
C ILE A 389 24.96 -18.21 -6.85
N ILE A 390 25.99 -18.43 -6.03
CA ILE A 390 26.34 -17.54 -4.92
C ILE A 390 26.79 -16.15 -5.43
N ALA A 391 27.51 -16.09 -6.55
CA ALA A 391 27.88 -14.82 -7.16
C ALA A 391 26.66 -14.02 -7.63
N ASN A 392 25.65 -14.69 -8.19
CA ASN A 392 24.41 -14.04 -8.61
C ASN A 392 23.60 -13.52 -7.42
N SER A 393 23.52 -14.25 -6.30
CA SER A 393 22.81 -13.78 -5.10
C SER A 393 23.41 -12.51 -4.49
N ARG A 394 24.72 -12.28 -4.67
CA ARG A 394 25.38 -11.02 -4.29
C ARG A 394 24.73 -9.80 -4.94
N ARG A 395 24.34 -9.90 -6.21
CA ARG A 395 23.74 -8.76 -6.93
C ARG A 395 22.48 -8.25 -6.25
N ASN A 396 21.66 -9.15 -5.69
CA ASN A 396 20.43 -8.79 -4.99
C ASN A 396 20.71 -8.06 -3.66
N LEU A 397 21.71 -8.48 -2.89
CA LEU A 397 22.06 -7.83 -1.63
C LEU A 397 22.61 -6.42 -1.81
N PHE A 398 23.45 -6.23 -2.83
CA PHE A 398 24.04 -4.92 -3.13
C PHE A 398 23.09 -3.97 -3.89
N LYS A 399 21.82 -4.34 -4.13
CA LYS A 399 20.83 -3.40 -4.66
C LYS A 399 20.54 -2.32 -3.63
N PHE A 400 20.58 -1.06 -4.06
CA PHE A 400 20.29 0.08 -3.20
C PHE A 400 18.93 -0.01 -2.48
N SER A 401 17.90 -0.55 -3.14
CA SER A 401 16.57 -0.75 -2.54
C SER A 401 16.60 -1.76 -1.38
N THR A 402 17.38 -2.83 -1.49
CA THR A 402 17.59 -3.83 -0.43
C THR A 402 18.39 -3.26 0.73
N GLN A 403 19.35 -2.38 0.45
CA GLN A 403 20.16 -1.72 1.48
C GLN A 403 19.33 -0.74 2.33
N LYS A 404 18.42 0.00 1.72
CA LYS A 404 17.54 0.99 2.38
C LYS A 404 16.61 0.41 3.45
N ILE A 405 16.26 -0.87 3.35
CA ILE A 405 15.30 -1.53 4.26
C ILE A 405 15.99 -2.23 5.44
N LEU A 406 17.30 -2.07 5.58
CA LEU A 406 18.07 -2.62 6.68
C LEU A 406 18.16 -1.60 7.81
N THR A 407 17.86 -2.03 9.03
CA THR A 407 18.12 -1.24 10.24
C THR A 407 19.63 -1.07 10.41
N ASN A 408 20.05 -0.03 11.11
CA ASN A 408 21.48 0.27 11.27
C ASN A 408 22.26 -0.91 11.89
N SER A 409 21.66 -1.65 12.82
CA SER A 409 22.26 -2.84 13.41
C SER A 409 22.47 -3.94 12.36
N VAL A 410 21.44 -4.26 11.58
CA VAL A 410 21.52 -5.31 10.55
C VAL A 410 22.41 -4.90 9.39
N TRP A 411 22.42 -3.62 9.04
CA TRP A 411 23.36 -3.04 8.09
C TRP A 411 24.80 -3.31 8.53
N THR A 412 25.12 -2.98 9.78
CA THR A 412 26.45 -3.19 10.37
C THR A 412 26.82 -4.67 10.35
N GLU A 413 25.94 -5.55 10.85
CA GLU A 413 26.16 -7.01 10.84
C GLU A 413 26.36 -7.58 9.42
N THR A 414 25.76 -6.95 8.40
CA THR A 414 25.82 -7.47 7.03
C THR A 414 27.03 -6.94 6.25
N TYR A 415 27.35 -5.65 6.39
CA TYR A 415 28.27 -4.93 5.50
C TYR A 415 29.45 -4.25 6.17
N ASP A 416 29.46 -4.15 7.50
CA ASP A 416 30.44 -3.33 8.22
C ASP A 416 31.10 -4.11 9.37
N ILE A 417 31.97 -3.43 10.11
CA ILE A 417 32.76 -4.01 11.19
C ILE A 417 31.84 -4.50 12.31
N ILE A 418 31.98 -5.77 12.70
CA ILE A 418 31.31 -6.36 13.86
C ILE A 418 32.31 -6.38 15.03
N PRO A 419 32.23 -5.45 15.99
CA PRO A 419 33.29 -5.26 16.99
C PRO A 419 33.49 -6.46 17.93
N SER A 420 32.46 -7.28 18.10
CA SER A 420 32.47 -8.47 18.96
C SER A 420 33.02 -9.71 18.26
N GLU A 421 33.19 -9.69 16.93
CA GLU A 421 33.64 -10.84 16.14
C GLU A 421 35.08 -10.64 15.68
N ASN A 422 35.88 -11.68 15.89
CA ASN A 422 37.23 -11.79 15.32
C ASN A 422 37.19 -12.67 14.06
N GLU A 423 38.23 -12.61 13.23
CA GLU A 423 38.38 -13.48 12.04
C GLU A 423 37.41 -13.15 10.88
N THR A 424 36.85 -14.14 10.19
CA THR A 424 36.13 -13.98 8.91
C THR A 424 34.87 -13.11 8.97
N LEU A 425 34.29 -12.95 10.17
CA LEU A 425 33.11 -12.11 10.37
C LEU A 425 33.45 -10.67 10.75
N HIS A 426 34.74 -10.33 10.94
CA HIS A 426 35.14 -9.03 11.43
C HIS A 426 34.59 -7.88 10.58
N TYR A 427 34.55 -8.05 9.25
CA TYR A 427 34.02 -7.07 8.29
C TYR A 427 32.60 -7.42 7.80
N GLY A 428 31.80 -8.09 8.65
CA GLY A 428 30.41 -8.42 8.38
C GLY A 428 30.22 -9.72 7.60
N ILE A 429 28.97 -10.18 7.56
CA ILE A 429 28.58 -11.44 6.89
C ILE A 429 29.06 -11.47 5.44
N ILE A 430 28.93 -10.35 4.70
CA ILE A 430 29.28 -10.33 3.28
C ILE A 430 30.78 -10.55 3.07
N SER A 431 31.64 -9.95 3.90
CA SER A 431 33.09 -10.22 3.84
C SER A 431 33.38 -11.67 4.16
N GLY A 432 32.79 -12.21 5.24
CA GLY A 432 32.99 -13.62 5.62
C GLY A 432 32.58 -14.59 4.52
N THR A 433 31.45 -14.36 3.84
CA THR A 433 31.06 -15.19 2.69
C THR A 433 32.03 -15.11 1.50
N PHE A 434 32.71 -13.97 1.35
CA PHE A 434 33.68 -13.72 0.29
C PHE A 434 35.03 -14.35 0.60
N GLU A 435 35.53 -14.20 1.83
CA GLU A 435 36.75 -14.85 2.31
C GLU A 435 36.61 -16.38 2.20
N MET A 436 35.49 -16.92 2.69
CA MET A 436 35.20 -18.34 2.57
C MET A 436 35.07 -18.82 1.11
N LYS A 437 34.71 -17.92 0.18
CA LYS A 437 34.74 -18.24 -1.26
C LYS A 437 36.18 -18.37 -1.76
N ILE A 438 37.03 -17.40 -1.42
CA ILE A 438 38.45 -17.39 -1.82
C ILE A 438 39.14 -18.64 -1.29
N GLU A 439 38.97 -18.92 0.00
CA GLU A 439 39.59 -20.07 0.66
C GLU A 439 39.11 -21.38 0.05
N ALA A 440 37.80 -21.56 -0.17
CA ALA A 440 37.27 -22.78 -0.78
C ALA A 440 37.79 -22.97 -2.21
N GLN A 441 37.92 -21.88 -2.99
CA GLN A 441 38.44 -21.92 -4.35
C GLN A 441 39.96 -22.15 -4.39
N TYR A 442 40.69 -21.68 -3.40
CA TYR A 442 42.11 -21.96 -3.26
C TYR A 442 42.34 -23.44 -2.96
N LEU A 443 41.64 -23.98 -1.95
CA LEU A 443 41.77 -25.39 -1.58
C LEU A 443 41.32 -26.34 -2.69
N SER A 444 40.25 -26.00 -3.43
CA SER A 444 39.81 -26.81 -4.58
C SER A 444 40.84 -26.90 -5.71
N LYS A 445 41.83 -25.99 -5.76
CA LYS A 445 42.90 -25.98 -6.77
C LYS A 445 44.21 -26.59 -6.28
N VAL A 446 44.51 -26.45 -4.99
CA VAL A 446 45.77 -26.90 -4.38
C VAL A 446 45.64 -28.25 -3.66
N TYR A 447 44.45 -28.89 -3.74
CA TYR A 447 44.12 -30.14 -3.03
C TYR A 447 45.18 -31.25 -3.14
N LYS A 448 45.90 -31.36 -4.26
CA LYS A 448 46.98 -32.36 -4.46
C LYS A 448 48.17 -32.20 -3.50
N ASN A 449 48.41 -30.97 -3.03
CA ASN A 449 49.52 -30.62 -2.14
C ASN A 449 49.04 -30.34 -0.70
N CYS A 450 47.74 -30.50 -0.43
CA CYS A 450 47.13 -30.27 0.87
C CYS A 450 46.90 -31.60 1.58
N ASN A 451 47.04 -31.63 2.89
CA ASN A 451 46.52 -32.72 3.72
C ASN A 451 45.11 -32.35 4.22
N PHE A 452 44.43 -33.29 4.88
CA PHE A 452 43.09 -33.02 5.43
C PHE A 452 43.08 -31.86 6.45
N THR A 453 44.20 -31.59 7.14
CA THR A 453 44.29 -30.46 8.08
C THR A 453 44.21 -29.10 7.39
N CYS A 454 44.58 -28.97 6.11
CA CYS A 454 44.37 -27.74 5.34
C CYS A 454 42.88 -27.35 5.25
N PHE A 455 41.98 -28.32 5.29
CA PHE A 455 40.53 -28.11 5.22
C PHE A 455 39.90 -27.79 6.59
N GLN A 456 40.61 -28.04 7.71
CA GLN A 456 40.13 -27.69 9.06
C GLN A 456 39.89 -26.19 9.23
N LYS A 457 40.72 -25.34 8.60
CA LYS A 457 40.55 -23.88 8.63
C LYS A 457 39.19 -23.47 8.03
N ILE A 458 38.87 -23.98 6.84
CA ILE A 458 37.59 -23.70 6.18
C ILE A 458 36.41 -24.25 6.98
N TYR A 459 36.56 -25.42 7.61
CA TYR A 459 35.53 -25.96 8.48
C TYR A 459 35.27 -25.07 9.70
N LYS A 460 36.33 -24.53 10.31
CA LYS A 460 36.20 -23.60 11.45
C LYS A 460 35.48 -22.33 11.02
N GLU A 461 35.88 -21.74 9.90
CA GLU A 461 35.25 -20.54 9.35
C GLU A 461 33.79 -20.78 8.92
N SER A 462 33.51 -21.94 8.32
CA SER A 462 32.14 -22.38 7.99
C SER A 462 31.28 -22.49 9.24
N LYS A 463 31.80 -23.11 10.31
CA LYS A 463 31.10 -23.24 11.59
C LYS A 463 30.75 -21.87 12.16
N ILE A 464 31.73 -20.97 12.25
CA ILE A 464 31.56 -19.61 12.76
C ILE A 464 30.47 -18.88 11.96
N LEU A 465 30.59 -18.88 10.63
CA LEU A 465 29.64 -18.21 9.74
C LEU A 465 28.21 -18.78 9.87
N MET A 466 28.05 -20.10 9.95
CA MET A 466 26.73 -20.75 10.03
C MET A 466 26.07 -20.56 11.40
N THR A 467 26.84 -20.65 12.49
CA THR A 467 26.38 -20.29 13.83
C THR A 467 25.91 -18.84 13.85
N TYR A 468 26.66 -17.94 13.22
CA TYR A 468 26.26 -16.54 13.13
C TYR A 468 24.98 -16.35 12.32
N PHE A 469 24.84 -17.01 11.16
CA PHE A 469 23.63 -16.96 10.34
C PHE A 469 22.35 -17.36 11.09
N ILE A 470 22.43 -18.32 12.00
CA ILE A 470 21.29 -18.74 12.84
C ILE A 470 20.99 -17.68 13.88
N SER A 471 22.02 -17.21 14.59
CA SER A 471 21.87 -16.22 15.64
C SER A 471 21.32 -14.88 15.12
N SER A 472 21.64 -14.53 13.87
CA SER A 472 21.19 -13.30 13.21
C SER A 472 19.91 -13.50 12.39
N LEU A 473 19.46 -14.74 12.15
CA LEU A 473 18.31 -15.09 11.29
C LEU A 473 17.09 -14.21 11.54
N GLN A 474 16.63 -14.20 12.79
CA GLN A 474 15.42 -13.46 13.17
C GLN A 474 15.62 -11.94 13.02
N ARG A 475 16.82 -11.42 13.31
CA ARG A 475 17.11 -9.98 13.20
C ARG A 475 17.14 -9.53 11.74
N VAL A 476 17.84 -10.29 10.88
CA VAL A 476 17.97 -9.99 9.45
C VAL A 476 16.60 -10.09 8.76
N ASP A 477 15.83 -11.14 9.01
CA ASP A 477 14.55 -11.38 8.34
C ASP A 477 13.44 -10.39 8.81
N SER A 478 13.52 -9.91 10.06
CA SER A 478 12.56 -8.95 10.62
C SER A 478 12.92 -7.48 10.39
N SER A 479 14.18 -7.16 10.08
CA SER A 479 14.65 -5.79 9.87
C SER A 479 13.76 -4.97 8.90
N PRO A 480 13.36 -5.50 7.72
CA PRO A 480 12.53 -4.75 6.79
C PRO A 480 11.13 -4.43 7.33
N ASN A 481 10.62 -5.19 8.32
CA ASN A 481 9.28 -4.99 8.88
C ASN A 481 9.14 -3.61 9.52
N TYR A 482 10.21 -3.08 10.11
CA TYR A 482 10.19 -1.75 10.71
C TYR A 482 9.79 -0.68 9.68
N TYR A 483 10.45 -0.68 8.52
CA TYR A 483 10.22 0.30 7.47
C TYR A 483 8.85 0.12 6.80
N ILE A 484 8.44 -1.13 6.54
CA ILE A 484 7.13 -1.44 5.96
C ILE A 484 6.01 -0.97 6.90
N VAL A 485 6.07 -1.33 8.18
CA VAL A 485 5.04 -0.95 9.18
C VAL A 485 5.06 0.55 9.44
N SER A 486 6.24 1.17 9.51
CA SER A 486 6.34 2.62 9.69
C SER A 486 5.71 3.38 8.53
N MET A 487 6.02 3.02 7.28
CA MET A 487 5.42 3.67 6.11
C MET A 487 3.92 3.42 6.02
N PHE A 488 3.45 2.23 6.35
CA PHE A 488 2.02 1.95 6.40
C PHE A 488 1.30 2.79 7.48
N LYS A 489 1.88 2.95 8.67
CA LYS A 489 1.35 3.85 9.70
C LYS A 489 1.33 5.31 9.24
N SER A 490 2.41 5.77 8.59
CA SER A 490 2.47 7.13 8.03
C SER A 490 1.41 7.36 6.96
N LEU A 491 1.14 6.37 6.10
CA LEU A 491 0.04 6.40 5.15
C LEU A 491 -1.30 6.52 5.87
N VAL A 492 -1.59 5.68 6.87
CA VAL A 492 -2.87 5.72 7.61
C VAL A 492 -3.08 7.11 8.22
N ILE A 493 -2.05 7.66 8.88
CA ILE A 493 -2.10 9.00 9.47
C ILE A 493 -2.32 10.06 8.38
N PHE A 494 -1.59 9.97 7.27
CA PHE A 494 -1.73 10.88 6.14
C PHE A 494 -3.15 10.85 5.56
N THR A 495 -3.75 9.67 5.38
CA THR A 495 -5.11 9.51 4.89
C THR A 495 -6.12 10.13 5.85
N ILE A 496 -5.99 9.88 7.17
CA ILE A 496 -6.87 10.46 8.18
C ILE A 496 -6.79 12.00 8.15
N LEU A 497 -5.58 12.57 8.17
CA LEU A 497 -5.36 14.01 8.12
C LEU A 497 -5.89 14.62 6.82
N SER A 498 -5.67 13.95 5.68
CA SER A 498 -6.16 14.38 4.37
C SER A 498 -7.68 14.43 4.32
N LEU A 499 -8.35 13.38 4.81
CA LEU A 499 -9.81 13.34 4.89
C LEU A 499 -10.36 14.39 5.86
N PHE A 500 -9.67 14.64 6.98
CA PHE A 500 -10.04 15.68 7.93
C PHE A 500 -9.93 17.09 7.32
N ILE A 501 -8.86 17.39 6.58
CA ILE A 501 -8.69 18.66 5.86
C ILE A 501 -9.80 18.85 4.82
N LEU A 502 -10.09 17.81 4.04
CA LEU A 502 -11.19 17.84 3.06
C LEU A 502 -12.54 18.05 3.74
N LEU A 503 -12.79 17.41 4.88
CA LEU A 503 -14.02 17.59 5.66
C LEU A 503 -14.16 19.03 6.15
N LEU A 504 -13.10 19.63 6.71
CA LEU A 504 -13.09 21.03 7.13
C LEU A 504 -13.38 21.96 5.96
N LEU A 505 -12.83 21.67 4.78
CA LEU A 505 -13.10 22.46 3.57
C LEU A 505 -14.59 22.38 3.18
N VAL A 506 -15.20 21.21 3.25
CA VAL A 506 -16.63 21.05 2.97
C VAL A 506 -17.49 21.77 4.02
N VAL A 507 -17.24 21.55 5.31
CA VAL A 507 -18.08 22.02 6.43
C VAL A 507 -17.88 23.50 6.74
N CYS A 508 -16.65 24.01 6.69
CA CYS A 508 -16.32 25.38 7.08
C CYS A 508 -16.25 26.36 5.91
N TYR A 509 -16.01 25.89 4.67
CA TYR A 509 -15.84 26.78 3.53
C TYR A 509 -16.96 26.66 2.49
N ILE A 510 -17.34 25.45 2.07
CA ILE A 510 -18.35 25.26 1.01
C ILE A 510 -19.77 25.38 1.56
N PHE A 511 -20.11 24.61 2.59
CA PHE A 511 -21.48 24.55 3.13
C PHE A 511 -21.97 25.88 3.71
N PRO A 512 -21.15 26.66 4.44
CA PRO A 512 -21.56 27.97 4.95
C PRO A 512 -21.83 28.95 3.81
N TYR A 513 -20.98 28.96 2.77
CA TYR A 513 -21.19 29.77 1.58
C TYR A 513 -22.52 29.43 0.89
N LEU A 514 -22.78 28.14 0.62
CA LEU A 514 -24.03 27.71 -0.01
C LEU A 514 -25.27 28.02 0.87
N SER A 515 -25.11 28.04 2.18
CA SER A 515 -26.20 28.38 3.11
C SER A 515 -26.46 29.88 3.18
N ASN A 516 -25.41 30.70 3.09
CA ASN A 516 -25.55 32.16 2.99
C ASN A 516 -26.20 32.57 1.67
N GLU A 517 -25.82 31.94 0.55
CA GLU A 517 -26.49 32.12 -0.75
C GLU A 517 -27.98 31.78 -0.67
N GLN A 518 -28.33 30.68 0.00
CA GLN A 518 -29.73 30.31 0.22
C GLN A 518 -30.49 31.39 1.04
N LYS A 519 -29.88 31.94 2.08
CA LYS A 519 -30.48 33.03 2.89
C LYS A 519 -30.64 34.33 2.08
N MET A 520 -29.63 34.68 1.28
CA MET A 520 -29.66 35.86 0.42
C MET A 520 -30.80 35.79 -0.60
N VAL A 521 -30.97 34.63 -1.26
CA VAL A 521 -32.08 34.40 -2.20
C VAL A 521 -33.43 34.54 -1.50
N GLN A 522 -33.58 34.02 -0.28
CA GLN A 522 -34.81 34.20 0.51
C GLN A 522 -35.06 35.66 0.90
N HIS A 523 -34.02 36.45 1.17
CA HIS A 523 -34.16 37.89 1.44
C HIS A 523 -34.56 38.67 0.19
N ILE A 524 -33.92 38.39 -0.95
CA ILE A 524 -34.30 38.99 -2.23
C ILE A 524 -35.77 38.70 -2.56
N GLN A 525 -36.22 37.46 -2.32
CA GLN A 525 -37.62 37.10 -2.48
C GLN A 525 -38.55 37.94 -1.59
N LYS A 526 -38.23 38.10 -0.29
CA LYS A 526 -39.04 38.94 0.62
C LYS A 526 -39.14 40.38 0.12
N ILE A 527 -38.02 40.98 -0.26
CA ILE A 527 -37.97 42.37 -0.76
C ILE A 527 -38.80 42.53 -2.04
N LEU A 528 -38.66 41.63 -3.02
CA LEU A 528 -39.47 41.64 -4.24
C LEU A 528 -40.96 41.52 -3.93
N THR A 529 -41.33 40.66 -2.98
CA THR A 529 -42.73 40.47 -2.58
C THR A 529 -43.29 41.71 -1.90
N GLU A 530 -42.53 42.36 -1.01
CA GLU A 530 -42.91 43.59 -0.32
C GLU A 530 -43.06 44.78 -1.27
N ILE A 531 -42.11 44.99 -2.19
CA ILE A 531 -42.16 46.06 -3.20
C ILE A 531 -43.40 45.88 -4.11
N LEU A 532 -43.72 44.64 -4.48
CA LEU A 532 -44.89 44.34 -5.31
C LEU A 532 -46.22 44.53 -4.55
N ILE A 533 -46.26 44.27 -3.24
CA ILE A 533 -47.44 44.55 -2.39
C ILE A 533 -47.66 46.07 -2.27
N ASP A 534 -46.59 46.84 -2.11
CA ASP A 534 -46.64 48.30 -1.96
C ASP A 534 -47.02 49.07 -3.23
N ARG A 535 -46.81 48.48 -4.42
CA ARG A 535 -47.35 49.00 -5.69
C ARG A 535 -48.86 49.25 -5.62
N ARG A 536 -49.59 48.46 -4.82
CA ARG A 536 -51.05 48.55 -4.76
C ARG A 536 -51.55 49.53 -3.70
N THR A 537 -50.91 49.68 -2.54
CA THR A 537 -51.26 50.74 -1.56
C THR A 537 -51.10 52.13 -2.15
N PHE A 538 -50.11 52.31 -3.03
CA PHE A 538 -49.91 53.57 -3.76
C PHE A 538 -50.96 53.74 -4.87
N ASN A 539 -51.23 52.70 -5.69
CA ASN A 539 -52.23 52.79 -6.76
C ASN A 539 -53.68 52.84 -6.28
N THR A 540 -54.05 52.21 -5.15
CA THR A 540 -55.41 52.30 -4.58
C THR A 540 -55.64 53.67 -3.93
N ARG A 541 -54.63 54.27 -3.30
CA ARG A 541 -54.70 55.65 -2.80
C ARG A 541 -54.77 56.68 -3.93
N PHE A 542 -54.07 56.45 -5.05
CA PHE A 542 -54.16 57.33 -6.21
C PHE A 542 -55.46 57.14 -7.03
N SER A 543 -56.01 55.93 -7.09
CA SER A 543 -57.34 55.73 -7.70
C SER A 543 -58.46 56.31 -6.83
N SER A 544 -58.34 56.30 -5.50
CA SER A 544 -59.29 56.99 -4.61
C SER A 544 -59.13 58.51 -4.64
N ALA A 545 -57.93 59.03 -4.93
CA ALA A 545 -57.70 60.46 -5.12
C ALA A 545 -58.26 60.97 -6.47
N ARG A 546 -58.20 60.16 -7.55
CA ARG A 546 -58.84 60.52 -8.83
C ARG A 546 -60.38 60.52 -8.78
N PHE A 547 -60.98 59.68 -7.94
CA PHE A 547 -62.43 59.74 -7.68
C PHE A 547 -62.87 60.98 -6.88
N SER A 548 -61.92 61.75 -6.32
CA SER A 548 -62.18 63.04 -5.67
C SER A 548 -62.18 64.22 -6.65
N GLU A 549 -61.56 64.10 -7.82
CA GLU A 549 -61.53 65.17 -8.84
C GLU A 549 -62.79 65.17 -9.74
N GLU A 550 -63.44 64.02 -9.94
CA GLU A 550 -64.73 63.96 -10.64
C GLU A 550 -65.91 64.52 -9.82
N ASN A 551 -65.75 64.68 -8.50
CA ASN A 551 -66.75 65.36 -7.66
C ASN A 551 -66.53 66.88 -7.55
N LEU A 552 -65.42 67.42 -8.09
CA LEU A 552 -65.16 68.86 -8.14
C LEU A 552 -65.69 69.52 -9.43
N LEU A 553 -65.94 68.74 -10.49
CA LEU A 553 -66.57 69.22 -11.72
C LEU A 553 -68.12 69.26 -11.67
N MET A 554 -68.75 68.75 -10.61
CA MET A 554 -70.20 68.89 -10.37
C MET A 554 -70.58 70.09 -9.47
N ILE A 555 -69.61 70.91 -9.04
CA ILE A 555 -69.86 72.12 -8.22
C ILE A 555 -69.80 73.41 -9.06
N GLU A 556 -69.28 73.38 -10.31
CA GLU A 556 -69.27 74.55 -11.20
C GLU A 556 -70.56 74.77 -12.03
N GLU A 557 -71.52 73.83 -12.05
CA GLU A 557 -72.81 74.01 -12.75
C GLU A 557 -73.93 74.64 -11.90
N LEU A 558 -73.68 75.01 -10.63
CA LEU A 558 -74.70 75.61 -9.74
C LEU A 558 -74.57 77.14 -9.54
N HIS A 559 -73.71 77.84 -10.28
CA HIS A 559 -73.54 79.30 -10.18
C HIS A 559 -74.01 80.12 -11.41
N VAL A 560 -74.91 79.59 -12.25
CA VAL A 560 -75.51 80.33 -13.39
C VAL A 560 -77.00 80.67 -13.18
N PHE A 561 -77.60 80.32 -12.03
CA PHE A 561 -78.94 80.82 -11.65
C PHE A 561 -78.87 81.77 -10.43
N GLN A 562 -78.31 82.96 -10.65
CA GLN A 562 -78.65 84.17 -9.88
C GLN A 562 -78.17 85.43 -10.64
N LYS A 563 -78.95 85.85 -11.63
CA LYS A 563 -79.17 87.26 -11.96
C LYS A 563 -80.49 87.44 -12.70
#